data_AF-A0A9D8NEH0-F1
#
_entry.id   AF-A0A9D8NEH0-F1
#
_cell.length_a   1.000
_cell.length_b   1.000
_cell.length_c   1.000
_cell.angle_alpha   90.00
_cell.angle_beta   90.00
_cell.angle_gamma   90.00
#
_symmetry.space_group_name_H-M   'P 1'
#
loop_
_entity.id
_entity.type
_entity.pdbx_description
1 polymer ?
#
loop_
_entity_poly.entity_id
_entity_poly.type
_entity_poly.pdbx_seq_one_letter_code
_entity_poly.pdbx_strand_id
1 'polypeptide(L)'
;LAEHANEDVDLLHVLQLCLIHDIVEIDAGDTFAYDTTANSDKGEREQRAADRLFGLLPADQHARLRALWEEYEAVETAESRYANAVDRMQPAMLNHMVGEMSTWRQHGISEPQAVKRLSPIGNGSARLWEYTQDVIAEAVRRGNLTEG
;
A
#
# COMPACT_ATOMS: atom_id res chain seq x y z
N LEU A 1 14.51 3.26 9.18
CA LEU A 1 13.44 3.51 8.18
C LEU A 1 12.87 4.91 8.35
N ALA A 2 12.44 5.33 9.56
CA ALA A 2 11.90 6.67 9.80
C ALA A 2 12.80 7.81 9.27
N GLU A 3 14.13 7.64 9.25
CA GLU A 3 15.06 8.61 8.66
C GLU A 3 14.88 8.85 7.15
N HIS A 4 14.03 8.08 6.49
CA HIS A 4 13.71 8.21 5.06
C HIS A 4 12.35 8.87 4.83
N ALA A 5 11.58 9.19 5.87
CA ALA A 5 10.34 9.95 5.71
C ALA A 5 10.64 11.38 5.21
N ASN A 6 9.73 11.95 4.42
CA ASN A 6 9.86 13.33 3.94
C ASN A 6 9.72 14.36 5.08
N GLU A 7 8.95 14.01 6.10
CA GLU A 7 8.62 14.83 7.27
C GLU A 7 8.94 14.03 8.54
N ASP A 8 9.13 14.72 9.66
CA ASP A 8 9.23 14.05 10.96
C ASP A 8 7.91 13.33 11.25
N VAL A 9 8.00 12.05 11.63
CA VAL A 9 6.85 11.19 11.88
C VAL A 9 6.96 10.51 13.24
N ASP A 10 5.83 10.32 13.93
CA ASP A 10 5.78 9.39 15.06
C ASP A 10 5.80 7.95 14.53
N LEU A 11 6.95 7.28 14.69
CA LEU A 11 7.12 5.91 14.23
C LEU A 11 6.14 4.93 14.90
N LEU A 12 5.75 5.15 16.16
CA LEU A 12 4.78 4.29 16.82
C LEU A 12 3.40 4.42 16.17
N HIS A 13 3.01 5.63 15.78
CA HIS A 13 1.76 5.88 15.07
C HIS A 13 1.78 5.27 13.67
N VAL A 14 2.88 5.42 12.91
CA VAL A 14 3.08 4.75 11.62
C VAL A 14 2.92 3.23 11.74
N LEU A 15 3.52 2.62 12.77
CA LEU A 15 3.39 1.18 13.01
C LEU A 15 1.93 0.79 13.31
N GLN A 16 1.18 1.62 14.03
CA GLN A 16 -0.25 1.39 14.26
C GLN A 16 -1.03 1.45 12.95
N LEU A 17 -0.79 2.44 12.08
CA LEU A 17 -1.43 2.51 10.77
C LEU A 17 -1.15 1.24 9.95
N CYS A 18 0.11 0.82 9.85
CA CYS A 18 0.49 -0.40 9.13
C CYS A 18 -0.15 -1.67 9.70
N LEU A 19 -0.34 -1.77 11.02
CA LEU A 19 -0.95 -2.96 11.64
C LEU A 19 -2.48 -3.03 11.44
N ILE A 20 -3.14 -1.88 11.26
CA ILE A 20 -4.60 -1.79 11.27
C ILE A 20 -5.19 -1.72 9.86
N HIS A 21 -4.46 -1.18 8.88
CA HIS A 21 -5.04 -0.84 7.57
C HIS A 21 -5.74 -2.02 6.86
N ASP A 22 -5.15 -3.21 6.85
CA ASP A 22 -5.71 -4.39 6.16
C ASP A 22 -6.65 -5.25 7.02
N ILE A 23 -7.00 -4.85 8.25
CA ILE A 23 -7.95 -5.63 9.06
C ILE A 23 -9.30 -5.78 8.34
N VAL A 24 -9.70 -4.77 7.56
CA VAL A 24 -10.93 -4.79 6.77
C VAL A 24 -10.96 -5.89 5.71
N GLU A 25 -9.80 -6.39 5.27
CA GLU A 25 -9.70 -7.45 4.27
C GLU A 25 -10.18 -8.82 4.78
N ILE A 26 -10.34 -8.99 6.10
CA ILE A 26 -10.97 -10.19 6.69
C ILE A 26 -12.36 -10.44 6.06
N ASP A 27 -13.10 -9.37 5.80
CA ASP A 27 -14.43 -9.44 5.17
C ASP A 27 -14.42 -8.96 3.72
N ALA A 28 -13.67 -7.89 3.43
CA ALA A 28 -13.68 -7.28 2.11
C ALA A 28 -12.95 -8.12 1.06
N GLY A 29 -12.03 -8.99 1.50
CA GLY A 29 -11.07 -9.72 0.68
C GLY A 29 -9.97 -8.81 0.11
N ASP A 30 -8.78 -9.38 -0.08
CA ASP A 30 -7.70 -8.70 -0.79
C ASP A 30 -8.12 -8.41 -2.24
N THR A 31 -7.86 -7.18 -2.68
CA THR A 31 -8.17 -6.71 -4.03
C THR A 31 -6.89 -6.42 -4.77
N PHE A 32 -6.56 -7.25 -5.78
CA PHE A 32 -5.35 -7.08 -6.56
C PHE A 32 -5.25 -5.67 -7.15
N ALA A 33 -4.13 -4.99 -6.87
CA ALA A 33 -3.92 -3.58 -7.18
C ALA A 33 -4.09 -3.17 -8.65
N TYR A 34 -3.95 -4.12 -9.59
CA TYR A 34 -4.07 -3.87 -11.03
C TYR A 34 -5.40 -4.36 -11.62
N ASP A 35 -6.28 -4.98 -10.82
CA ASP A 35 -7.60 -5.43 -11.27
C ASP A 35 -8.61 -4.28 -11.21
N THR A 36 -8.85 -3.62 -12.34
CA THR A 36 -9.79 -2.48 -12.41
C THR A 36 -11.23 -2.86 -12.06
N THR A 37 -11.64 -4.11 -12.28
CA THR A 37 -13.01 -4.55 -12.04
C THR A 37 -13.22 -4.79 -10.55
N ALA A 38 -12.32 -5.53 -9.91
CA ALA A 38 -12.36 -5.81 -8.48
C ALA A 38 -12.17 -4.54 -7.63
N ASN A 39 -11.46 -3.53 -8.14
CA ASN A 39 -11.30 -2.23 -7.46
C ASN A 39 -12.55 -1.34 -7.49
N SER A 40 -13.55 -1.63 -8.35
CA SER A 40 -14.70 -0.73 -8.54
C SER A 40 -15.62 -0.61 -7.31
N ASP A 41 -15.74 -1.68 -6.51
CA ASP A 41 -16.55 -1.74 -5.30
C ASP A 41 -15.71 -1.82 -4.01
N LYS A 42 -14.38 -1.71 -4.13
CA LYS A 42 -13.42 -1.89 -3.04
C LYS A 42 -13.74 -1.03 -1.81
N GLY A 43 -13.85 0.28 -1.99
CA GLY A 43 -14.12 1.18 -0.87
C GLY A 43 -15.45 0.88 -0.17
N GLU A 44 -16.49 0.46 -0.88
CA GLU A 44 -17.78 0.11 -0.26
C GLU A 44 -17.67 -1.17 0.58
N ARG A 45 -16.95 -2.18 0.08
CA ARG A 45 -16.71 -3.43 0.82
C ARG A 45 -15.88 -3.17 2.07
N GLU A 46 -14.79 -2.42 1.96
CA GLU A 46 -13.91 -2.07 3.08
C GLU A 46 -14.62 -1.22 4.12
N GLN A 47 -15.47 -0.27 3.70
CA GLN A 47 -16.27 0.53 4.62
C GLN A 47 -17.23 -0.33 5.45
N ARG A 48 -17.94 -1.27 4.81
CA ARG A 48 -18.83 -2.21 5.52
C ARG A 48 -18.05 -3.14 6.45
N ALA A 49 -16.87 -3.57 6.03
CA ALA A 49 -15.98 -4.39 6.85
C ALA A 49 -15.47 -3.62 8.08
N ALA A 50 -15.06 -2.36 7.91
CA ALA A 50 -14.65 -1.47 8.99
C ALA A 50 -15.78 -1.24 10.00
N ASP A 51 -16.98 -0.94 9.52
CA ASP A 51 -18.17 -0.76 10.36
C ASP A 51 -18.44 -2.01 11.22
N ARG A 52 -18.38 -3.20 10.61
CA ARG A 52 -18.64 -4.46 11.31
C ARG A 52 -17.51 -4.82 12.27
N LEU A 53 -16.27 -4.91 11.78
CA LEU A 53 -15.13 -5.46 12.51
C LEU A 53 -14.71 -4.58 13.68
N PHE A 54 -14.56 -3.28 13.46
CA PHE A 54 -14.23 -2.36 14.56
C PHE A 54 -15.42 -2.15 15.50
N GLY A 55 -16.66 -2.29 14.99
CA GLY A 55 -17.88 -2.27 15.80
C GLY A 55 -18.02 -3.44 16.79
N LEU A 56 -17.21 -4.49 16.68
CA LEU A 56 -17.17 -5.59 17.67
C LEU A 56 -16.42 -5.20 18.96
N LEU A 57 -15.64 -4.12 18.93
CA LEU A 57 -14.77 -3.73 20.02
C LEU A 57 -15.49 -2.85 21.05
N PRO A 58 -14.98 -2.75 22.29
CA PRO A 58 -15.38 -1.72 23.24
C PRO A 58 -15.32 -0.31 22.61
N ALA A 59 -16.18 0.59 23.07
CA ALA A 59 -16.40 1.88 22.42
C ALA A 59 -15.12 2.72 22.23
N ASP A 60 -14.20 2.70 23.20
CA ASP A 60 -12.91 3.39 23.14
C ASP A 60 -11.98 2.77 22.08
N GLN A 61 -11.94 1.45 21.99
CA GLN A 61 -11.13 0.73 21.02
C GLN A 61 -11.70 0.84 19.60
N HIS A 62 -13.02 0.74 19.44
CA HIS A 62 -13.71 0.98 18.17
C HIS A 62 -13.35 2.35 17.62
N ALA A 63 -13.59 3.42 18.38
CA ALA A 63 -13.32 4.78 17.94
C ALA A 63 -11.85 4.97 17.52
N ARG A 64 -10.92 4.42 18.32
CA ARG A 64 -9.48 4.54 18.05
C ARG A 64 -9.04 3.79 16.79
N LEU A 65 -9.39 2.51 16.65
CA LEU A 65 -8.93 1.71 15.50
C LEU A 65 -9.62 2.14 14.21
N ARG A 66 -10.89 2.56 14.31
CA ARG A 66 -11.61 3.13 13.18
C ARG A 66 -10.94 4.42 12.67
N ALA A 67 -10.57 5.32 13.57
CA ALA A 67 -9.87 6.55 13.20
C ALA A 67 -8.50 6.27 12.55
N LEU A 68 -7.74 5.29 13.06
CA LEU A 68 -6.47 4.87 12.44
C LEU A 68 -6.67 4.33 11.01
N TRP A 69 -7.68 3.51 10.80
CA TRP A 69 -8.01 3.01 9.46
C TRP A 69 -8.41 4.15 8.52
N GLU A 70 -9.29 5.06 8.96
CA GLU A 70 -9.71 6.22 8.18
C GLU A 70 -8.53 7.17 7.85
N GLU A 71 -7.61 7.36 8.79
CA GLU A 71 -6.39 8.16 8.56
C GLU A 71 -5.48 7.54 7.49
N TYR A 72 -5.32 6.21 7.54
CA TYR A 72 -4.55 5.48 6.52
C TYR A 72 -5.17 5.63 5.14
N GLU A 73 -6.49 5.45 5.01
CA GLU A 73 -7.23 5.57 3.75
C GLU A 73 -7.20 6.99 3.18
N ALA A 74 -7.22 8.02 4.04
CA ALA A 74 -7.18 9.41 3.61
C ALA A 74 -5.81 9.80 3.01
N VAL A 75 -4.71 9.22 3.49
CA VAL A 75 -3.34 9.53 3.04
C VAL A 75 -2.99 11.04 3.16
N GLU A 76 -3.56 11.70 4.17
CA GLU A 76 -3.45 13.16 4.39
C GLU A 76 -2.42 13.58 5.46
N THR A 77 -2.06 12.69 6.40
CA THR A 77 -1.07 12.99 7.45
C THR A 77 0.33 12.60 6.98
N ALA A 78 1.37 13.12 7.64
CA ALA A 78 2.75 12.72 7.35
C ALA A 78 2.92 11.21 7.59
N GLU A 79 2.35 10.72 8.69
CA GLU A 79 2.34 9.32 9.08
C GLU A 79 1.60 8.43 8.09
N SER A 80 0.40 8.81 7.63
CA SER A 80 -0.35 7.99 6.67
C SER A 80 0.27 8.01 5.27
N ARG A 81 0.83 9.15 4.82
CA ARG A 81 1.65 9.19 3.61
C ARG A 81 2.85 8.25 3.70
N TYR A 82 3.55 8.26 4.84
CA TYR A 82 4.73 7.42 5.03
C TYR A 82 4.38 5.93 5.16
N ALA A 83 3.34 5.59 5.91
CA ALA A 83 2.82 4.22 6.00
C ALA A 83 2.42 3.68 4.62
N ASN A 84 1.71 4.48 3.83
CA ASN A 84 1.30 4.15 2.46
C ASN A 84 2.49 3.98 1.51
N ALA A 85 3.55 4.77 1.69
CA ALA A 85 4.79 4.62 0.93
C ALA A 85 5.50 3.29 1.26
N VAL A 86 5.58 2.92 2.53
CA VAL A 86 6.16 1.64 2.97
C VAL A 86 5.33 0.46 2.47
N ASP A 87 4.01 0.51 2.60
CA ASP A 87 3.06 -0.48 2.08
C ASP A 87 3.31 -0.73 0.59
N ARG A 88 3.36 0.32 -0.23
CA ARG A 88 3.52 0.18 -1.69
C ARG A 88 4.88 -0.34 -2.12
N MET A 89 5.92 0.01 -1.38
CA MET A 89 7.28 -0.45 -1.68
C MET A 89 7.41 -1.96 -1.45
N GLN A 90 6.73 -2.53 -0.44
CA GLN A 90 6.91 -3.92 -0.05
C GLN A 90 6.56 -4.92 -1.19
N PRO A 91 5.42 -4.81 -1.89
CA PRO A 91 5.12 -5.70 -3.02
C PRO A 91 6.08 -5.50 -4.20
N ALA A 92 6.59 -4.29 -4.41
CA ALA A 92 7.59 -4.03 -5.45
C ALA A 92 8.91 -4.77 -5.15
N MET A 93 9.37 -4.73 -3.90
CA MET A 93 10.54 -5.50 -3.45
C MET A 93 10.30 -7.00 -3.58
N LEU A 94 9.11 -7.50 -3.21
CA LEU A 94 8.77 -8.92 -3.38
C LEU A 94 8.83 -9.33 -4.84
N ASN A 95 8.20 -8.57 -5.75
CA ASN A 95 8.25 -8.82 -7.19
C ASN A 95 9.70 -8.86 -7.71
N HIS A 96 10.55 -7.96 -7.23
CA HIS A 96 11.97 -7.96 -7.56
C HIS A 96 12.70 -9.23 -7.09
N MET A 97 12.46 -9.65 -5.84
CA MET A 97 13.12 -10.80 -5.22
C MET A 97 12.73 -12.13 -5.86
N VAL A 98 11.45 -12.32 -6.20
CA VAL A 98 10.95 -13.59 -6.75
C VAL A 98 11.23 -13.75 -8.26
N GLY A 99 11.69 -12.70 -8.92
CA GLY A 99 12.15 -12.73 -10.31
C GLY A 99 11.06 -13.20 -11.28
N GLU A 100 11.29 -14.32 -11.95
CA GLU A 100 10.35 -14.86 -12.96
C GLU A 100 8.99 -15.27 -12.37
N MET A 101 8.93 -15.52 -11.06
CA MET A 101 7.68 -15.80 -10.33
C MET A 101 6.96 -14.52 -9.90
N SER A 102 7.39 -13.34 -10.36
CA SER A 102 6.78 -12.06 -10.03
C SER A 102 5.33 -12.00 -10.49
N THR A 103 4.47 -11.41 -9.67
CA THR A 103 3.07 -11.18 -10.03
C THR A 103 2.97 -10.17 -11.17
N TRP A 104 3.93 -9.25 -11.29
CA TRP A 104 4.06 -8.40 -12.48
C TRP A 104 4.17 -9.21 -13.78
N ARG A 105 5.04 -10.21 -13.83
CA ARG A 105 5.21 -11.04 -15.03
C ARG A 105 4.00 -11.93 -15.27
N GLN A 106 3.49 -12.57 -14.21
CA GLN A 106 2.34 -13.49 -14.30
C GLN A 106 1.08 -12.80 -14.83
N HIS A 107 0.87 -11.53 -14.45
CA HIS A 107 -0.28 -10.74 -14.86
C HIS A 107 0.01 -9.78 -16.02
N GLY A 108 1.21 -9.85 -16.63
CA GLY A 108 1.57 -9.03 -17.78
C GLY A 108 1.54 -7.53 -17.51
N ILE A 109 1.91 -7.10 -16.31
CA ILE A 109 1.92 -5.70 -15.90
C ILE A 109 3.03 -4.95 -16.66
N SER A 110 2.71 -3.76 -17.15
CA SER A 110 3.67 -2.89 -17.84
C SER A 110 4.37 -1.91 -16.90
N GLU A 111 5.54 -1.43 -17.31
CA GLU A 111 6.26 -0.39 -16.57
C GLU A 111 5.37 0.84 -16.28
N PRO A 112 4.63 1.42 -17.25
CA PRO A 112 3.74 2.54 -16.96
C PRO A 112 2.66 2.23 -15.90
N GLN A 113 2.13 0.99 -15.88
CA GLN A 113 1.18 0.57 -14.85
C GLN A 113 1.86 0.52 -13.48
N ALA A 114 3.04 -0.08 -13.39
CA ALA A 114 3.81 -0.18 -12.14
C ALA A 114 4.19 1.22 -11.62
N VAL A 115 4.72 2.09 -12.48
CA VAL A 115 5.06 3.48 -12.13
C VAL A 115 3.83 4.24 -11.64
N LYS A 116 2.68 4.12 -12.32
CA LYS A 116 1.44 4.77 -11.88
C LYS A 116 0.99 4.30 -10.49
N ARG A 117 1.12 3.00 -10.19
CA ARG A 117 0.72 2.42 -8.91
C ARG A 117 1.66 2.82 -7.76
N LEU A 118 2.95 2.96 -8.05
CA LEU A 118 4.02 3.10 -7.06
C LEU A 118 4.52 4.54 -6.88
N SER A 119 4.30 5.45 -7.83
CA SER A 119 4.72 6.86 -7.69
C SER A 119 4.20 7.58 -6.44
N PRO A 120 3.04 7.24 -5.84
CA PRO A 120 2.63 7.83 -4.56
C PRO A 120 3.59 7.60 -3.40
N ILE A 121 4.51 6.62 -3.49
CA ILE A 121 5.61 6.43 -2.52
C ILE A 121 6.36 7.75 -2.31
N GLY A 122 6.55 8.54 -3.37
CA GLY A 122 7.27 9.82 -3.30
C GLY A 122 6.63 10.85 -2.37
N ASN A 123 5.32 10.74 -2.11
CA ASN A 123 4.61 11.64 -1.20
C ASN A 123 4.98 11.39 0.26
N GLY A 124 5.24 10.14 0.64
CA GLY A 124 5.71 9.78 1.99
C GLY A 124 7.23 9.75 2.11
N SER A 125 7.93 9.37 1.04
CA SER A 125 9.38 9.30 0.99
C SER A 125 9.93 9.40 -0.44
N ALA A 126 10.59 10.50 -0.74
CA ALA A 126 11.37 10.65 -1.98
C ALA A 126 12.47 9.58 -2.07
N ARG A 127 13.11 9.25 -0.94
CA ARG A 127 14.20 8.26 -0.88
C ARG A 127 13.73 6.85 -1.20
N LEU A 128 12.58 6.42 -0.66
CA LEU A 128 12.01 5.11 -0.98
C LEU A 128 11.50 5.07 -2.43
N TRP A 129 11.02 6.21 -2.96
CA TRP A 129 10.61 6.29 -4.35
C TRP A 129 11.80 6.13 -5.31
N GLU A 130 12.92 6.82 -5.07
CA GLU A 130 14.16 6.64 -5.85
C GLU A 130 14.58 5.16 -5.90
N TYR A 131 14.61 4.49 -4.74
CA TYR A 131 14.91 3.07 -4.66
C TYR A 131 13.90 2.21 -5.43
N THR A 132 12.61 2.54 -5.35
CA THR A 132 11.56 1.81 -6.06
C THR A 132 11.68 1.99 -7.58
N GLN A 133 12.12 3.15 -8.05
CA GLN A 133 12.43 3.37 -9.47
C GLN A 133 13.57 2.47 -9.95
N ASP A 134 14.63 2.29 -9.15
CA ASP A 134 15.71 1.36 -9.48
C ASP A 134 15.21 -0.09 -9.57
N VAL A 135 14.30 -0.48 -8.66
CA VAL A 135 13.63 -1.79 -8.67
C VAL A 135 12.79 -1.99 -9.94
N ILE A 136 12.01 -0.99 -10.35
CA ILE A 136 11.21 -1.03 -11.58
C ILE A 136 12.12 -1.17 -12.80
N ALA A 137 13.16 -0.34 -12.90
CA ALA A 137 14.10 -0.37 -14.02
C ALA A 137 14.81 -1.72 -14.15
N GLU A 138 15.17 -2.36 -13.03
CA GLU A 138 15.75 -3.70 -13.03
C GLU A 138 14.72 -4.78 -13.40
N ALA A 139 13.46 -4.64 -12.98
CA ALA A 139 12.39 -5.55 -13.39
C ALA A 139 12.13 -5.50 -14.90
N VAL A 140 12.21 -4.32 -15.52
CA VAL A 140 12.16 -4.17 -16.99
C VAL A 140 13.35 -4.87 -17.65
N ARG A 141 14.59 -4.60 -17.18
CA ARG A 141 15.80 -5.26 -17.72
C ARG A 141 15.75 -6.79 -17.66
N ARG A 142 15.08 -7.34 -16.64
CA ARG A 142 14.89 -8.79 -16.45
C ARG A 142 13.68 -9.37 -17.20
N GLY A 143 12.89 -8.55 -17.87
CA GLY A 143 11.67 -8.97 -18.56
C GLY A 143 10.53 -9.38 -17.61
N ASN A 144 10.55 -8.88 -16.37
CA ASN A 144 9.47 -9.10 -15.39
C ASN A 144 8.36 -8.04 -15.46
N LEU A 145 8.66 -6.88 -16.05
CA LEU A 145 7.68 -5.89 -16.50
C LEU A 145 7.79 -5.75 -18.01
N THR A 146 6.67 -5.54 -18.68
CA THR A 146 6.67 -5.24 -20.13
C THR A 146 6.99 -3.77 -20.39
N GLU A 147 7.85 -3.52 -21.37
CA GLU A 147 8.06 -2.18 -21.92
C GLU A 147 6.76 -1.71 -22.60
N GLY A 148 6.43 -0.43 -22.41
CA GLY A 148 5.23 0.20 -22.97
C GLY A 148 5.34 0.50 -24.45
#